data_AF-A0A355ICV7-F1
#
_entry.id   AF-A0A355ICV7-F1
#
_cell.length_a   1.000
_cell.length_b   1.000
_cell.length_c   1.000
_cell.angle_alpha   90.00
_cell.angle_beta   90.00
_cell.angle_gamma   90.00
#
_symmetry.space_group_name_H-M   'P 1'
#
loop_
_entity.id
_entity.type
_entity.pdbx_description
1 polymer ?
#
loop_
_entity_poly.entity_id
_entity_poly.type
_entity_poly.pdbx_seq_one_letter_code
_entity_poly.pdbx_strand_id
1 'polypeptide(L)' 'QVEELLAQIPHPKQQKLVFIGDGVNDAPVITRADIGVAMGGLGSAAAIEAADVVLMEDAPAKLPQAIAIARRT' A
#
# COMPACT_ATOMS: atom_id res chain seq x y z
N GLN A 1 2.94 8.38 -12.83
CA GLN A 1 3.18 7.11 -12.11
C GLN A 1 1.95 6.53 -11.43
N VAL A 2 1.46 7.00 -10.26
CA VAL A 2 0.22 6.42 -9.66
C VAL A 2 -1.06 6.73 -10.45
N GLU A 3 -1.16 7.93 -11.03
CA GLU A 3 -2.31 8.29 -11.88
C GLU A 3 -2.38 7.44 -13.16
N GLU A 4 -1.23 7.01 -13.71
CA GLU A 4 -1.17 6.09 -14.86
C GLU A 4 -1.54 4.66 -14.47
N LEU A 5 -1.16 4.22 -13.27
CA LEU A 5 -1.58 2.93 -12.72
C LEU A 5 -3.10 2.91 -12.50
N LEU A 6 -3.66 3.97 -11.91
CA LEU A 6 -5.11 4.13 -11.74
C LEU A 6 -5.85 4.15 -13.08
N ALA A 7 -5.29 4.78 -14.12
CA ALA A 7 -5.86 4.81 -15.46
C ALA A 7 -5.88 3.43 -16.16
N GLN A 8 -5.01 2.50 -15.75
CA GLN A 8 -4.95 1.14 -16.29
C GLN A 8 -5.90 0.16 -15.58
N ILE A 9 -6.54 0.57 -14.48
CA ILE A 9 -7.52 -0.25 -13.77
C ILE A 9 -8.82 -0.27 -14.59
N PRO A 10 -9.29 -1.43 -15.11
CA PRO A 10 -10.46 -1.49 -15.99
C PRO A 10 -11.75 -1.00 -15.31
N HIS A 11 -11.83 -1.16 -13.98
CA HIS A 11 -12.99 -0.82 -13.16
C HIS A 11 -12.55 -0.18 -11.83
N PRO A 12 -12.12 1.09 -11.81
CA PRO A 12 -11.60 1.75 -10.60
C PRO A 12 -12.64 1.88 -9.48
N LYS A 13 -13.94 1.74 -9.80
CA LYS A 13 -15.01 1.70 -8.79
C LYS A 13 -15.19 0.33 -8.12
N GLN A 14 -14.64 -0.74 -8.70
CA GLN A 14 -14.77 -2.13 -8.22
C GLN A 14 -13.43 -2.75 -7.81
N GLN A 15 -12.32 -2.11 -8.18
CA GLN A 15 -10.97 -2.56 -7.85
C GLN A 15 -10.29 -1.48 -7.00
N LYS A 16 -9.59 -1.91 -5.95
CA LYS A 16 -8.85 -1.05 -5.04
C LYS A 16 -7.37 -1.10 -5.38
N LEU A 17 -6.72 0.05 -5.49
CA LEU A 17 -5.28 0.14 -5.67
C LEU A 17 -4.58 0.12 -4.30
N VAL A 18 -3.74 -0.88 -4.09
CA VAL A 18 -2.85 -0.95 -2.92
C VAL A 18 -1.45 -0.56 -3.37
N PHE A 19 -0.84 0.42 -2.71
CA PHE A 19 0.56 0.81 -2.97
C PHE A 19 1.44 0.44 -1.78
N ILE A 20 2.60 -0.14 -2.05
CA ILE A 20 3.57 -0.55 -1.03
C ILE A 20 4.85 0.25 -1.24
N GLY A 21 5.35 0.91 -0.19
CA GLY A 21 6.62 1.62 -0.22
C GLY A 21 7.40 1.50 1.09
N ASP A 22 8.66 1.90 1.05
CA ASP A 22 9.58 1.98 2.19
C ASP A 22 10.14 3.40 2.37
N GLY A 23 10.10 4.24 1.34
CA GLY A 23 10.78 5.52 1.34
C GLY A 23 9.90 6.74 1.65
N VAL A 24 10.56 7.83 2.04
CA VAL A 24 9.94 9.18 2.12
C VAL A 24 9.43 9.65 0.75
N ASN A 25 10.06 9.17 -0.33
CA ASN A 25 9.67 9.45 -1.71
C ASN A 25 8.35 8.76 -2.09
N ASP A 26 7.99 7.69 -1.38
CA ASP A 26 6.75 6.94 -1.61
C ASP A 26 5.59 7.48 -0.79
N ALA A 27 5.83 8.28 0.25
CA ALA A 27 4.77 8.85 1.09
C ALA A 27 3.69 9.66 0.30
N PRO A 28 4.03 10.51 -0.71
CA PRO A 28 3.04 11.17 -1.55
C PRO A 28 2.21 10.22 -2.41
N VAL A 29 2.74 9.03 -2.68
CA VAL A 29 2.13 8.01 -3.53
C VAL A 29 1.23 7.08 -2.69
N ILE A 30 1.71 6.68 -1.52
CA ILE A 30 1.00 5.94 -0.46
C ILE A 30 -0.28 6.68 -0.08
N THR A 31 -0.22 7.99 0.15
CA THR A 31 -1.39 8.83 0.51
C THR A 31 -2.41 9.00 -0.61
N ARG A 32 -2.03 8.76 -1.87
CA ARG A 32 -2.92 8.89 -3.04
C ARG A 32 -3.53 7.55 -3.48
N ALA A 33 -3.03 6.42 -2.97
CA ALA A 33 -3.61 5.12 -3.23
C ALA A 33 -4.93 4.93 -2.45
N ASP A 34 -5.75 3.93 -2.82
CA ASP A 34 -6.92 3.57 -2.01
C ASP A 34 -6.50 2.99 -0.65
N ILE A 35 -5.35 2.28 -0.64
CA ILE A 35 -4.74 1.72 0.57
C ILE A 35 -3.23 1.90 0.45
N GLY A 36 -2.65 2.63 1.40
CA GLY A 36 -1.21 2.81 1.54
C GLY A 36 -0.60 1.78 2.49
N VAL A 37 0.47 1.12 2.05
CA VAL A 37 1.21 0.14 2.85
C VAL A 37 2.67 0.56 2.98
N ALA A 38 3.16 0.66 4.21
CA ALA A 38 4.57 0.90 4.50
C ALA A 38 5.27 -0.38 4.97
N MET A 39 6.52 -0.58 4.58
CA MET A 39 7.40 -1.57 5.21
C MET A 39 7.94 -0.99 6.52
N GLY A 40 7.92 -1.74 7.63
CA GLY A 40 8.11 -1.19 8.97
C GLY A 40 9.54 -1.24 9.49
N GLY A 41 10.35 -2.21 9.05
CA GLY A 41 11.75 -2.33 9.45
C GLY A 41 12.70 -1.54 8.54
N LEU A 42 12.35 -1.40 7.26
CA LEU A 42 13.05 -0.57 6.28
C LEU A 42 12.38 0.79 6.01
N GLY A 43 11.15 0.97 6.47
CA GLY A 43 10.37 2.18 6.23
C GLY A 43 10.93 3.41 6.92
N SER A 44 11.01 4.50 6.17
CA SER A 44 11.17 5.82 6.78
C SER A 44 9.97 6.14 7.68
N ALA A 45 10.20 6.90 8.76
CA ALA A 45 9.12 7.33 9.66
C ALA A 45 7.98 8.04 8.91
N ALA A 46 8.30 8.79 7.85
CA ALA A 46 7.32 9.45 7.00
C ALA A 46 6.44 8.47 6.20
N ALA A 47 6.99 7.35 5.73
CA ALA A 47 6.20 6.31 5.06
C ALA A 47 5.26 5.61 6.03
N ILE A 48 5.75 5.33 7.25
CA ILE A 48 4.97 4.70 8.32
C ILE A 48 3.80 5.61 8.77
N GLU A 49 4.03 6.91 8.94
CA GLU A 49 2.98 7.86 9.29
C GLU A 49 1.94 8.07 8.17
N ALA A 50 2.38 7.96 6.92
CA ALA A 50 1.53 8.16 5.75
C ALA A 50 0.69 6.93 5.38
N ALA A 51 1.03 5.74 5.87
CA ALA A 51 0.41 4.48 5.48
C ALA A 51 -0.77 4.08 6.37
N ASP A 52 -1.77 3.43 5.77
CA ASP A 52 -2.89 2.81 6.48
C ASP A 52 -2.49 1.50 7.15
N VAL A 53 -1.52 0.80 6.57
CA VAL A 53 -1.03 -0.51 7.03
C VAL A 53 0.49 -0.53 7.07
N VAL A 54 1.05 -1.10 8.13
CA VAL A 54 2.51 -1.25 8.28
C VAL A 54 2.89 -2.73 8.33
N LEU A 55 3.76 -3.15 7.42
CA LEU A 55 4.35 -4.50 7.35
C LEU A 55 5.62 -4.54 8.19
N MET A 56 5.53 -5.02 9.42
CA MET A 56 6.68 -5.02 10.34
C MET A 56 7.84 -5.95 9.91
N GLU A 57 7.56 -6.96 9.09
CA GLU A 57 8.55 -7.96 8.64
C GLU A 57 9.15 -7.67 7.26
N ASP A 58 8.91 -6.48 6.69
CA ASP A 58 9.42 -6.04 5.38
C ASP A 58 9.22 -7.08 4.25
N ALA A 59 8.10 -7.82 4.33
CA ALA A 59 7.80 -8.93 3.45
C ALA A 59 6.48 -8.68 2.70
N PRO A 60 6.52 -8.09 1.48
CA PRO A 60 5.34 -7.88 0.64
C PRO A 60 4.57 -9.18 0.36
N ALA A 61 5.27 -10.33 0.38
CA ALA A 61 4.68 -11.66 0.24
C ALA A 61 3.63 -12.01 1.31
N LYS A 62 3.56 -11.28 2.42
CA LYS A 62 2.51 -11.44 3.44
C LYS A 62 1.22 -10.68 3.11
N LEU A 63 1.24 -9.75 2.17
CA LEU A 63 0.06 -8.97 1.79
C LEU A 63 -1.12 -9.85 1.33
N PRO A 64 -0.94 -10.92 0.53
CA PRO A 64 -2.03 -11.84 0.18
C PRO A 64 -2.66 -12.51 1.41
N GLN A 65 -1.88 -12.81 2.45
CA GLN A 65 -2.40 -13.37 3.69
C GLN A 65 -3.24 -12.35 4.45
N ALA A 66 -2.78 -11.10 4.56
CA ALA A 66 -3.54 -10.01 5.16
C ALA A 66 -4.87 -9.78 4.43
N ILE A 67 -4.87 -9.77 3.08
CA ILE A 67 -6.08 -9.67 2.26
C ILE A 67 -7.02 -10.86 2.50
N ALA A 68 -6.47 -12.08 2.57
CA ALA A 68 -7.27 -13.28 2.83
C ALA A 68 -7.94 -13.25 4.21
N ILE A 69 -7.25 -12.74 5.23
CA ILE A 69 -7.80 -12.54 6.58
C ILE A 69 -8.90 -11.48 6.57
N ALA A 70 -8.65 -10.32 5.93
CA ALA A 70 -9.61 -9.23 5.83
C ALA A 70 -10.90 -9.63 5.09
N ARG A 71 -10.84 -10.56 4.13
CA ARG A 71 -12.03 -11.10 3.44
C ARG A 71 -12.85 -12.10 4.26
N ARG A 72 -12.28 -12.64 5.34
CA ARG A 72 -12.97 -13.60 6.22
C ARG A 72 -13.71 -12.94 7.38
N THR A 73 -13.51 -11.63 7.57
CA THR A 73 -14.11 -10.82 8.63
C THR A 73 -15.00 -9.77 7.99
#